data_AF-A0A1Q6M5N5-F1
#
_entry.id   AF-A0A1Q6M5N5-F1
#
_cell.length_a   1.000
_cell.length_b   1.000
_cell.length_c   1.000
_cell.angle_alpha   90.00
_cell.angle_beta   90.00
_cell.angle_gamma   90.00
#
_symmetry.space_group_name_H-M   'P 1'
#
loop_
_entity.id
_entity.type
_entity.pdbx_description
1 polymer ?
#
loop_
_entity_poly.entity_id
_entity_poly.type
_entity_poly.pdbx_seq_one_letter_code
_entity_poly.pdbx_strand_id
1 'polypeptide(L)'
;MIKINQFIVIRKSAVIWNVIEELKNYELIIVDEISTKIIEALKEANVLLISNEKSDLKLALDHNLAFFPIITGHELDSWNLFKEEALKLVFTNMYKVYQESIIEAFKKE
;
A
#
# COMPACT_ATOMS: atom_id res chain seq x y z
N MET A 1 -4.22 24.48 9.83
CA MET A 1 -3.59 23.14 9.83
C MET A 1 -3.95 22.50 8.49
N ILE A 2 -3.01 22.37 7.56
CA ILE A 2 -3.28 21.72 6.27
C ILE A 2 -3.49 20.24 6.59
N LYS A 3 -4.72 19.74 6.43
CA LYS A 3 -4.95 18.29 6.42
C LYS A 3 -4.24 17.77 5.16
N ILE A 4 -3.13 17.07 5.36
CA ILE A 4 -2.50 16.32 4.28
C ILE A 4 -3.43 15.13 4.06
N ASN A 5 -4.09 15.09 2.89
CA ASN A 5 -4.94 13.95 2.55
C ASN A 5 -4.04 12.73 2.33
N GLN A 6 -4.27 11.69 3.12
CA GLN A 6 -3.48 10.47 3.17
C GLN A 6 -4.40 9.29 2.90
N PHE A 7 -4.21 8.64 1.76
CA PHE A 7 -5.03 7.53 1.32
C PHE A 7 -4.24 6.23 1.35
N ILE A 8 -4.91 5.17 1.81
CA ILE A 8 -4.45 3.79 1.61
C ILE A 8 -5.44 3.12 0.65
N VAL A 9 -4.96 2.82 -0.55
CA VAL A 9 -5.75 2.09 -1.55
C VAL A 9 -5.32 0.63 -1.51
N ILE A 10 -6.27 -0.25 -1.26
CA ILE A 10 -6.01 -1.68 -1.04
C ILE A 10 -6.75 -2.47 -2.11
N ARG A 11 -6.01 -3.29 -2.85
CA ARG A 11 -6.64 -4.34 -3.65
C ARG A 11 -7.16 -5.41 -2.71
N LYS A 12 -8.46 -5.68 -2.79
CA LYS A 12 -9.14 -6.60 -1.89
C LYS A 12 -8.45 -7.96 -1.90
N SER A 13 -8.07 -8.42 -0.72
CA SER A 13 -7.42 -9.70 -0.48
C SER A 13 -8.17 -10.47 0.60
N ALA A 14 -8.00 -11.79 0.62
CA ALA A 14 -8.24 -12.55 1.85
C ALA A 14 -7.42 -11.92 2.99
N VAL A 15 -7.91 -11.97 4.23
CA VAL A 15 -7.21 -11.48 5.43
C VAL A 15 -7.27 -9.97 5.71
N ILE A 16 -7.67 -9.10 4.77
CA ILE A 16 -7.74 -7.63 5.02
C ILE A 16 -8.55 -7.24 6.26
N TRP A 17 -9.63 -7.98 6.56
CA TRP A 17 -10.51 -7.71 7.69
C TRP A 17 -9.81 -7.86 9.05
N ASN A 18 -8.70 -8.60 9.11
CA ASN A 18 -7.94 -8.78 10.35
C ASN A 18 -7.10 -7.55 10.72
N VAL A 19 -6.93 -6.60 9.80
CA VAL A 19 -6.09 -5.40 10.02
C VAL A 19 -6.83 -4.09 9.80
N ILE A 20 -8.13 -4.14 9.48
CA ILE A 20 -8.89 -2.93 9.08
C ILE A 20 -9.06 -1.94 10.25
N GLU A 21 -9.12 -2.44 11.48
CA GLU A 21 -9.23 -1.62 12.69
C GLU A 21 -7.98 -0.77 12.93
N GLU A 22 -6.81 -1.29 12.58
CA GLU A 22 -5.54 -0.58 12.66
C GLU A 22 -5.45 0.56 11.63
N LEU A 23 -6.25 0.50 10.57
CA LEU A 23 -6.25 1.46 9.48
C LEU A 23 -7.33 2.53 9.59
N LYS A 24 -8.14 2.53 10.66
CA LYS A 24 -9.26 3.46 10.86
C LYS A 24 -8.89 4.95 10.90
N ASN A 25 -7.61 5.27 11.07
CA ASN A 25 -7.11 6.64 11.10
C ASN A 25 -6.73 7.18 9.71
N TYR A 26 -6.84 6.35 8.66
CA TYR A 26 -6.53 6.71 7.28
C TYR A 26 -7.80 6.71 6.43
N GLU A 27 -7.76 7.44 5.31
CA GLU A 27 -8.81 7.34 4.31
C GLU A 27 -8.59 6.07 3.48
N LEU A 28 -9.47 5.08 3.65
CA LEU A 28 -9.34 3.76 3.02
C LEU A 28 -10.17 3.65 1.75
N ILE A 29 -9.55 3.16 0.68
CA ILE A 29 -10.23 2.81 -0.56
C ILE A 29 -9.94 1.34 -0.84
N ILE A 30 -10.94 0.48 -0.66
CA ILE A 30 -10.82 -0.95 -0.92
C ILE A 30 -11.52 -1.26 -2.24
N VAL A 31 -10.79 -1.81 -3.20
CA VAL A 31 -11.26 -2.07 -4.57
C VAL A 31 -10.89 -3.49 -5.00
N ASP A 32 -11.66 -4.09 -5.90
CA ASP A 32 -11.29 -5.41 -6.47
C ASP A 32 -10.11 -5.29 -7.46
N GLU A 33 -9.95 -4.12 -8.10
CA GLU A 33 -8.85 -3.80 -9.02
C GLU A 33 -8.41 -2.33 -8.83
N ILE A 34 -7.10 -2.09 -8.79
CA ILE A 34 -6.53 -0.74 -8.76
C ILE A 34 -6.33 -0.25 -10.20
N SER A 35 -7.02 0.82 -10.57
CA SER A 35 -6.94 1.41 -11.91
C SER A 35 -6.28 2.78 -11.92
N THR A 36 -5.70 3.16 -13.06
CA THR A 36 -5.13 4.51 -13.28
C THR A 36 -6.13 5.62 -12.97
N LYS A 37 -7.43 5.40 -13.21
CA LYS A 37 -8.48 6.40 -12.92
C LYS A 37 -8.56 6.72 -11.42
N ILE A 38 -8.41 5.71 -10.55
CA ILE A 38 -8.38 5.90 -9.09
C ILE A 38 -7.16 6.71 -8.71
N ILE A 39 -6.00 6.37 -9.27
CA ILE A 39 -4.73 7.06 -8.99
C ILE A 39 -4.76 8.52 -9.42
N GLU A 40 -5.23 8.80 -10.63
CA GLU A 40 -5.37 10.16 -11.17
C GLU A 40 -6.32 11.02 -10.32
N ALA A 41 -7.37 10.41 -9.75
CA ALA A 41 -8.28 11.11 -8.84
C ALA A 41 -7.61 11.49 -7.50
N LEU A 42 -6.51 10.84 -7.14
CA LEU A 42 -5.78 11.02 -5.88
C LEU A 42 -4.40 11.68 -6.07
N LYS A 43 -4.09 12.20 -7.26
CA LYS A 43 -2.74 12.69 -7.63
C LYS A 43 -2.15 13.79 -6.74
N GLU A 44 -3.00 14.57 -6.05
CA GLU A 44 -2.59 15.63 -5.12
C GLU A 44 -2.46 15.14 -3.68
N ALA A 45 -2.68 13.84 -3.44
CA ALA A 45 -2.65 13.23 -2.11
C ALA A 45 -1.42 12.33 -1.93
N ASN A 46 -1.09 12.06 -0.66
CA ASN A 46 -0.13 11.02 -0.36
C ASN A 46 -0.84 9.67 -0.37
N VAL A 47 -0.46 8.81 -1.32
CA VAL A 47 -1.13 7.51 -1.55
C VAL A 47 -0.16 6.37 -1.28
N LEU A 48 -0.62 5.41 -0.49
CA LEU A 48 -0.03 4.08 -0.37
C LEU A 48 -0.93 3.08 -1.12
N LEU A 49 -0.34 2.32 -2.03
CA LEU A 49 -0.99 1.18 -2.68
C LEU A 49 -0.59 -0.11 -1.96
N ILE A 50 -1.56 -0.95 -1.60
CA ILE A 50 -1.33 -2.28 -1.04
C ILE A 50 -1.95 -3.31 -1.97
N SER A 51 -1.13 -4.21 -2.52
CA SER A 51 -1.59 -5.21 -3.49
C SER A 51 -0.64 -6.40 -3.59
N ASN A 52 -1.16 -7.56 -3.99
CA ASN A 52 -0.39 -8.75 -4.33
C ASN A 52 -0.02 -8.84 -5.82
N GLU A 53 -0.27 -7.80 -6.62
CA GLU A 53 -0.21 -7.90 -8.08
C GLU A 53 0.89 -7.04 -8.70
N LYS A 54 1.67 -7.63 -9.60
CA LYS A 54 2.81 -6.96 -10.27
C LYS A 54 2.38 -5.78 -11.14
N SER A 55 1.16 -5.81 -11.69
CA SER A 55 0.58 -4.68 -12.42
C SER A 55 0.43 -3.44 -11.55
N ASP A 56 0.05 -3.62 -10.29
CA ASP A 56 -0.23 -2.54 -9.35
C ASP A 56 1.08 -1.94 -8.82
N LEU A 57 2.12 -2.79 -8.66
CA LEU A 57 3.48 -2.31 -8.44
C LEU A 57 3.95 -1.42 -9.59
N LYS A 58 3.78 -1.86 -10.84
CA LYS A 58 4.15 -1.06 -12.01
C LYS A 58 3.41 0.28 -12.01
N LEU A 59 2.10 0.26 -11.76
CA LEU A 59 1.29 1.47 -11.66
C LEU A 59 1.79 2.41 -10.56
N ALA A 60 2.17 1.88 -9.39
CA ALA A 60 2.74 2.67 -8.30
C ALA A 60 4.05 3.36 -8.74
N LEU A 61 4.94 2.62 -9.41
CA LEU A 61 6.23 3.14 -9.87
C LEU A 61 6.04 4.21 -10.97
N ASP A 62 5.17 3.95 -11.94
CA ASP A 62 4.88 4.86 -13.06
C ASP A 62 4.31 6.21 -12.55
N HIS A 63 3.61 6.19 -11.40
CA HIS A 63 3.04 7.38 -10.76
C HIS A 63 3.82 7.87 -9.51
N ASN A 64 5.01 7.33 -9.23
CA ASN A 64 5.86 7.70 -8.09
C ASN A 64 5.14 7.62 -6.72
N LEU A 65 4.31 6.58 -6.53
CA LEU A 65 3.55 6.31 -5.32
C LEU A 65 4.26 5.33 -4.39
N ALA A 66 3.85 5.35 -3.11
CA ALA A 66 4.25 4.32 -2.16
C ALA A 66 3.53 3.00 -2.47
N PHE A 67 4.22 1.89 -2.30
CA PHE A 67 3.69 0.54 -2.57
C PHE A 67 4.12 -0.44 -1.48
N PHE A 68 3.17 -1.24 -1.00
CA PHE A 68 3.40 -2.38 -0.12
C PHE A 68 2.87 -3.67 -0.75
N PRO A 69 3.71 -4.67 -1.01
CA PRO A 69 3.27 -5.94 -1.55
C PRO A 69 2.58 -6.80 -0.50
N ILE A 70 1.57 -7.55 -0.93
CA ILE A 70 1.04 -8.71 -0.21
C ILE A 70 1.57 -9.97 -0.90
N ILE A 71 2.37 -10.76 -0.19
CA ILE A 71 2.99 -12.00 -0.71
C ILE A 71 1.91 -13.09 -0.77
N THR A 72 1.73 -13.70 -1.94
CA THR A 72 0.68 -14.71 -2.15
C THR A 72 1.05 -16.00 -1.41
N GLY A 73 0.13 -16.56 -0.63
CA GLY A 73 0.42 -17.69 0.26
C GLY A 73 1.08 -17.31 1.59
N HIS A 74 1.44 -16.02 1.77
CA HIS A 74 1.98 -15.43 2.99
C HIS A 74 1.27 -14.12 3.34
N GLU A 75 -0.05 -14.07 3.11
CA GLU A 75 -0.83 -12.85 3.25
C GLU A 75 -0.84 -12.36 4.70
N LEU A 76 -1.00 -13.28 5.65
CA LEU A 76 -1.00 -12.96 7.09
C LEU A 76 0.33 -12.37 7.53
N ASP A 77 1.45 -12.94 7.08
CA ASP A 77 2.79 -12.45 7.40
C ASP A 77 3.01 -11.06 6.81
N SER A 78 2.58 -10.85 5.56
CA SER A 78 2.63 -9.53 4.89
C SER A 78 1.85 -8.48 5.67
N TRP A 79 0.64 -8.82 6.14
CA TRP A 79 -0.19 -7.93 6.94
C TRP A 79 0.39 -7.64 8.33
N ASN A 80 1.00 -8.64 8.98
CA ASN A 80 1.69 -8.44 10.25
C ASN A 80 2.90 -7.50 10.08
N LEU A 81 3.74 -7.74 9.07
CA LEU A 81 4.86 -6.88 8.73
C LEU A 81 4.39 -5.45 8.43
N PHE A 82 3.30 -5.30 7.67
CA PHE A 82 2.71 -4.01 7.39
C PHE A 82 2.34 -3.27 8.67
N LYS A 83 1.59 -3.93 9.56
CA LYS A 83 1.10 -3.35 10.82
C LYS A 83 2.24 -2.99 11.77
N GLU A 84 3.20 -3.89 11.94
CA GLU A 84 4.20 -3.79 12.99
C GLU A 84 5.37 -2.88 12.61
N GLU A 85 5.67 -2.77 11.31
CA GLU A 85 6.83 -2.02 10.83
C GLU A 85 6.40 -0.93 9.85
N ALA A 86 5.83 -1.33 8.71
CA ALA A 86 5.64 -0.43 7.58
C ALA A 86 4.73 0.76 7.93
N LEU A 87 3.63 0.52 8.64
CA LEU A 87 2.63 1.51 9.02
C LEU A 87 3.22 2.66 9.84
N LYS A 88 4.24 2.39 10.66
CA LYS A 88 4.94 3.41 11.46
C LYS A 88 5.79 4.35 10.59
N LEU A 89 6.16 3.89 9.40
CA LEU A 89 7.02 4.61 8.47
C LEU A 89 6.22 5.25 7.33
N VAL A 90 5.02 4.76 7.03
CA VAL A 90 4.16 5.26 5.94
C VAL A 90 4.06 6.79 5.97
N PHE A 91 4.20 7.41 4.79
CA PHE A 91 4.24 8.86 4.57
C PHE A 91 5.41 9.62 5.24
N THR A 92 6.43 8.90 5.71
CA THR A 92 7.73 9.48 6.06
C THR A 92 8.76 9.22 4.95
N ASN A 93 9.85 9.99 4.93
CA ASN A 93 10.96 9.74 4.01
C ASN A 93 11.60 8.35 4.21
N MET A 94 11.49 7.78 5.41
CA MET A 94 12.03 6.46 5.73
C MET A 94 11.28 5.32 5.05
N TYR A 95 10.01 5.55 4.67
CA TYR A 95 9.24 4.54 3.96
C TYR A 95 9.83 4.21 2.59
N LYS A 96 10.35 5.19 1.85
CA LYS A 96 10.93 4.95 0.52
C LYS A 96 12.11 3.99 0.59
N VAL A 97 12.98 4.17 1.59
CA VAL A 97 14.13 3.29 1.83
C VAL A 97 13.67 1.88 2.23
N TYR A 98 12.67 1.78 3.09
CA TYR A 98 12.08 0.51 3.52
C TYR A 98 11.37 -0.23 2.37
N GLN A 99 10.70 0.50 1.49
CA GLN A 99 9.98 -0.03 0.35
C GLN A 99 10.91 -0.69 -0.68
N GLU A 100 12.12 -0.17 -0.88
CA GLU A 100 13.08 -0.75 -1.84
C GLU A 100 13.41 -2.21 -1.52
N SER A 101 13.74 -2.52 -0.26
CA SER A 101 14.10 -3.88 0.15
C SER A 101 12.93 -4.87 0.03
N ILE A 102 11.70 -4.39 0.30
CA ILE A 102 10.49 -5.21 0.19
C ILE A 102 10.11 -5.46 -1.26
N ILE A 103 10.20 -4.44 -2.13
CA ILE A 103 9.93 -4.61 -3.56
C ILE A 103 10.93 -5.60 -4.18
N GLU A 104 12.20 -5.58 -3.77
CA GLU A 104 13.19 -6.55 -4.24
C GLU A 104 12.84 -7.99 -3.86
N ALA A 105 12.30 -8.21 -2.64
CA ALA A 105 11.81 -9.52 -2.24
C ALA A 105 10.60 -9.94 -3.08
N PHE A 106 9.63 -9.05 -3.27
CA PHE A 106 8.41 -9.33 -4.03
C PHE A 106 8.65 -9.60 -5.53
N LYS A 107 9.66 -8.97 -6.14
CA LYS A 107 10.01 -9.23 -7.55
C LYS A 107 10.58 -10.64 -7.78
N LYS A 108 11.07 -11.32 -6.73
CA LYS A 108 11.71 -12.64 -6.81
C LYS A 108 10.73 -13.81 -6.70
N GLU A 109 9.49 -13.55 -6.28
CA GLU A 109 8.36 -14.47 -6.46
C GLU A 109 7.94 -14.55 -7.93
#